data_AF-A0A959DEZ5-F1
#
_entry.id   AF-A0A959DEZ5-F1
#
_cell.length_a   1.000
_cell.length_b   1.000
_cell.length_c   1.000
_cell.angle_alpha   90.00
_cell.angle_beta   90.00
_cell.angle_gamma   90.00
#
_symmetry.space_group_name_H-M   'P 1'
#
loop_
_entity.id
_entity.type
_entity.pdbx_description
1 polymer ?
#
loop_
_entity_poly.entity_id
_entity_poly.type
_entity_poly.pdbx_seq_one_letter_code
_entity_poly.pdbx_strand_id
1 'polypeptide(L)'
;MPSDHYNTETIERYLTHRMGEEELAEFEGRMQQEESLRQEVAAYRPVLEGLVALRGENFRQKIHEWEGEWARANTDDTELIEWYLDGDLAGEASSQAEQRIEEDEAFAREVAAYRQVREGFSAARAASFRNKMEQWEKEEAQTARPRLKPLWPRLAAAAAVLLLLGFGFNWYAQANFSAGAIAEANYQPPLGGATMGDEPVAGDAISQGFEAAHALFDQKQYPAAYRAFDGLLAQLPAAPVDELTRTYLRENSEWSRLLAALAMEEPPMDVQAEARRIASISGHEFQEPAQALLRKLQSPLYRWVN
;
A
#
# COMPACT_ATOMS: atom_id res chain seq x y z
N MET A 1 -23.52 2.26 32.90
CA MET A 1 -22.26 1.49 33.05
C MET A 1 -21.60 1.52 31.70
N PRO A 2 -20.38 2.06 31.54
CA PRO A 2 -19.68 1.99 30.28
C PRO A 2 -19.41 0.52 29.96
N SER A 3 -19.89 0.05 28.82
CA SER A 3 -19.49 -1.23 28.24
C SER A 3 -18.08 -1.05 27.74
N ASP A 4 -17.09 -1.30 28.60
CA ASP A 4 -15.70 -1.45 28.18
C ASP A 4 -15.63 -2.67 27.27
N HIS A 5 -15.82 -2.44 25.97
CA HIS A 5 -15.45 -3.40 24.95
C HIS A 5 -13.96 -3.68 25.13
N TYR A 6 -13.62 -4.91 25.47
CA TYR A 6 -12.22 -5.30 25.57
C TYR A 6 -11.56 -5.05 24.24
N ASN A 7 -10.39 -4.41 24.27
CA ASN A 7 -9.60 -4.29 23.06
C ASN A 7 -9.13 -5.71 22.66
N THR A 8 -9.13 -5.98 21.36
CA THR A 8 -8.64 -7.24 20.77
C THR A 8 -7.28 -7.67 21.32
N GLU A 9 -6.44 -6.69 21.69
CA GLU A 9 -5.12 -6.88 22.30
C GLU A 9 -5.16 -7.63 23.64
N THR A 10 -6.18 -7.44 24.47
CA THR A 10 -6.30 -8.16 25.75
C THR A 10 -6.65 -9.63 25.51
N ILE A 11 -7.58 -9.91 24.59
CA ILE A 11 -7.93 -11.28 24.20
C ILE A 11 -6.74 -11.99 23.54
N GLU A 12 -5.97 -11.28 22.70
CA GLU A 12 -4.75 -11.80 22.09
C GLU A 12 -3.71 -12.18 23.14
N ARG A 13 -3.43 -11.30 24.11
CA ARG A 13 -2.47 -11.59 25.20
C ARG A 13 -2.90 -12.77 26.05
N TYR A 14 -4.20 -12.93 26.31
CA TYR A 14 -4.75 -14.11 26.99
C TYR A 14 -4.49 -15.40 26.18
N LEU A 15 -4.91 -15.42 24.92
CA LEU A 15 -4.82 -16.61 24.05
C LEU A 15 -3.38 -16.98 23.66
N THR A 16 -2.45 -16.04 23.74
CA THR A 16 -1.01 -16.28 23.48
C THR A 16 -0.18 -16.50 24.76
N HIS A 17 -0.84 -16.61 25.92
CA HIS A 17 -0.20 -16.79 27.24
C HIS A 17 0.83 -15.70 27.59
N ARG A 18 0.53 -14.44 27.25
CA ARG A 18 1.38 -13.26 27.51
C ARG A 18 0.89 -12.37 28.66
N MET A 19 -0.20 -12.74 29.33
CA MET A 19 -0.68 -12.04 30.53
C MET A 19 0.16 -12.38 31.76
N GLY A 20 0.34 -11.41 32.65
CA GLY A 20 0.90 -11.66 33.99
C GLY A 20 -0.09 -12.41 34.90
N GLU A 21 0.38 -13.00 35.99
CA GLU A 21 -0.45 -13.85 36.88
C GLU A 21 -1.67 -13.11 37.47
N GLU A 22 -1.49 -11.87 37.92
CA GLU A 22 -2.56 -11.04 38.50
C GLU A 22 -3.61 -10.65 37.45
N GLU A 23 -3.15 -10.25 36.25
CA GLU A 23 -4.00 -9.90 35.12
C GLU A 23 -4.77 -11.10 34.57
N LEU A 24 -4.13 -12.27 34.52
CA LEU A 24 -4.74 -13.53 34.12
C LEU A 24 -5.87 -13.92 35.08
N ALA A 25 -5.63 -13.85 36.38
CA ALA A 25 -6.63 -14.18 37.40
C ALA A 25 -7.84 -13.24 37.33
N GLU A 26 -7.61 -11.94 37.10
CA GLU A 26 -8.69 -10.98 36.88
C GLU A 26 -9.49 -11.31 35.61
N PHE A 27 -8.79 -11.54 34.49
CA PHE A 27 -9.43 -11.86 33.20
C PHE A 27 -10.24 -13.16 33.25
N GLU A 28 -9.72 -14.21 33.90
CA GLU A 28 -10.44 -15.47 34.10
C GLU A 28 -11.64 -15.34 35.03
N GLY A 29 -11.49 -14.61 36.14
CA GLY A 29 -12.59 -14.32 37.05
C GLY A 29 -13.75 -13.61 36.36
N ARG A 30 -13.45 -12.80 35.35
CA ARG A 30 -14.43 -12.09 34.53
C ARG A 30 -15.03 -12.94 33.43
N MET A 31 -14.25 -13.78 32.76
CA MET A 31 -14.79 -14.79 31.85
C MET A 31 -15.78 -15.75 32.53
N GLN A 32 -15.68 -15.95 33.86
CA GLN A 32 -16.70 -16.71 34.60
C GLN A 32 -18.02 -15.95 34.72
N GLN A 33 -17.98 -14.62 34.81
CA GLN A 33 -19.13 -13.75 35.07
C GLN A 33 -19.78 -13.23 33.77
N GLU A 34 -19.00 -13.00 32.72
CA GLU A 34 -19.41 -12.32 31.49
C GLU A 34 -19.50 -13.28 30.31
N GLU A 35 -20.72 -13.67 29.94
CA GLU A 35 -20.98 -14.57 28.80
C GLU A 35 -20.52 -13.97 27.45
N SER A 36 -20.68 -12.66 27.26
CA SER A 36 -20.22 -11.97 26.04
C SER A 36 -18.71 -12.07 25.86
N LEU A 37 -17.94 -11.92 26.93
CA LEU A 37 -16.48 -12.04 26.89
C LEU A 37 -16.06 -13.48 26.55
N ARG A 38 -16.76 -14.49 27.08
CA ARG A 38 -16.52 -15.90 26.71
C ARG A 38 -16.75 -16.14 25.21
N GLN A 39 -17.83 -15.60 24.66
CA GLN A 39 -18.16 -15.73 23.25
C GLN A 39 -17.13 -15.03 22.36
N GLU A 40 -16.65 -13.85 22.79
CA GLU A 40 -15.61 -13.12 22.08
C GLU A 40 -14.28 -13.87 22.07
N VAL A 41 -13.81 -14.36 23.24
CA VAL A 41 -12.58 -15.19 23.33
C VAL A 41 -12.72 -16.47 22.50
N ALA A 42 -13.90 -17.10 22.48
CA ALA A 42 -14.17 -18.27 21.66
C ALA A 42 -14.13 -17.97 20.15
N ALA A 43 -14.52 -16.77 19.72
CA ALA A 43 -14.46 -16.34 18.33
C ALA A 43 -13.01 -16.07 17.85
N TYR A 44 -12.15 -15.52 18.72
CA TYR A 44 -10.75 -15.24 18.37
C TYR A 44 -9.84 -16.47 18.39
N ARG A 45 -10.17 -17.50 19.18
CA ARG A 45 -9.34 -18.70 19.35
C ARG A 45 -8.99 -19.41 18.02
N PRO A 46 -9.93 -19.73 17.12
CA PRO A 46 -9.60 -20.44 15.87
C PRO A 46 -8.72 -19.61 14.93
N VAL A 47 -8.89 -18.29 14.94
CA VAL A 47 -8.12 -17.36 14.10
C VAL A 47 -6.67 -17.31 14.57
N LEU A 48 -6.45 -17.16 15.88
CA LEU A 48 -5.11 -17.11 16.46
C LEU A 48 -4.42 -18.47 16.45
N GLU A 49 -5.14 -19.56 16.72
CA GLU A 49 -4.61 -20.92 16.55
C GLU A 49 -4.25 -21.19 15.08
N GLY A 50 -5.07 -20.71 14.13
CA GLY A 50 -4.75 -20.73 12.70
C GLY A 50 -3.50 -19.94 12.35
N LEU A 51 -3.33 -18.73 12.88
CA LEU A 51 -2.13 -17.90 12.67
C LEU A 51 -0.88 -18.48 13.34
N VAL A 52 -1.01 -19.12 14.50
CA VAL A 52 0.10 -19.84 15.16
C VAL A 52 0.46 -21.09 14.37
N ALA A 53 -0.52 -21.83 13.85
CA ALA A 53 -0.30 -22.96 12.94
C ALA A 53 0.34 -22.52 11.60
N LEU A 54 -0.05 -21.35 11.09
CA LEU A 54 0.58 -20.68 9.93
C LEU A 54 1.96 -20.11 10.25
N ARG A 55 2.37 -20.00 11.51
CA ARG A 55 3.75 -19.63 11.88
C ARG A 55 4.68 -20.86 12.01
N GLY A 56 4.11 -22.07 11.94
CA GLY A 56 4.85 -23.33 11.94
C GLY A 56 5.52 -23.66 10.60
N GLU A 57 6.43 -24.64 10.62
CA GLU A 57 7.31 -25.06 9.51
C GLU A 57 6.63 -25.18 8.13
N ASN A 58 5.34 -25.53 8.08
CA ASN A 58 4.57 -25.63 6.84
C ASN A 58 4.42 -24.30 6.05
N PHE A 59 4.40 -23.14 6.71
CA PHE A 59 4.33 -21.86 5.99
C PHE A 59 5.69 -21.44 5.44
N ARG A 60 6.78 -21.69 6.17
CA ARG A 60 8.13 -21.50 5.61
C ARG A 60 8.37 -22.43 4.44
N GLN A 61 7.92 -23.68 4.56
CA GLN A 61 8.04 -24.67 3.49
C GLN A 61 7.18 -24.28 2.27
N LYS A 62 5.97 -23.76 2.48
CA LYS A 62 5.14 -23.20 1.40
C LYS A 62 5.67 -21.90 0.81
N ILE A 63 6.27 -21.02 1.60
CA ILE A 63 6.97 -19.84 1.07
C ILE A 63 8.18 -20.29 0.25
N HIS A 64 8.96 -21.27 0.70
CA HIS A 64 10.07 -21.81 -0.07
C HIS A 64 9.61 -22.53 -1.35
N GLU A 65 8.50 -23.27 -1.31
CA GLU A 65 7.88 -23.84 -2.52
C GLU A 65 7.37 -22.73 -3.45
N TRP A 66 6.72 -21.69 -2.93
CA TRP A 66 6.22 -20.57 -3.72
C TRP A 66 7.33 -19.68 -4.28
N GLU A 67 8.43 -19.46 -3.56
CA GLU A 67 9.63 -18.77 -4.03
C GLU A 67 10.33 -19.59 -5.12
N GLY A 68 10.43 -20.91 -4.95
CA GLY A 68 10.96 -21.81 -5.96
C GLY A 68 10.08 -21.93 -7.20
N GLU A 69 8.76 -21.82 -7.07
CA GLU A 69 7.82 -21.78 -8.19
C GLU A 69 7.75 -20.41 -8.88
N TRP A 70 7.82 -19.30 -8.12
CA TRP A 70 7.86 -17.93 -8.67
C TRP A 70 9.15 -17.66 -9.46
N ALA A 71 10.31 -18.06 -8.91
CA ALA A 71 11.59 -17.91 -9.60
C ALA A 71 11.69 -18.72 -10.90
N ARG A 72 10.91 -19.81 -11.01
CA ARG A 72 10.83 -20.63 -12.23
C ARG A 72 9.83 -20.11 -13.26
N ALA A 73 8.82 -19.34 -12.83
CA ALA A 73 7.66 -19.05 -13.67
C ALA A 73 7.62 -17.62 -14.23
N ASN A 74 8.13 -16.59 -13.53
CA ASN A 74 7.82 -15.20 -13.92
C ASN A 74 8.73 -14.08 -13.41
N THR A 75 9.93 -14.35 -12.89
CA THR A 75 10.84 -13.27 -12.48
C THR A 75 11.63 -12.77 -13.70
N ASP A 76 11.57 -11.46 -13.97
CA ASP A 76 12.48 -10.79 -14.90
C ASP A 76 13.93 -11.11 -14.45
N ASP A 77 14.80 -11.52 -15.38
CA ASP A 77 16.20 -11.84 -15.07
C ASP A 77 16.87 -10.67 -14.32
N THR A 78 16.44 -9.44 -14.57
CA THR A 78 16.84 -8.24 -13.84
C THR A 78 16.58 -8.33 -12.33
N GLU A 79 15.36 -8.66 -11.92
CA GLU A 79 14.98 -8.71 -10.49
C GLU A 79 15.71 -9.84 -9.76
N LEU A 80 15.88 -10.99 -10.42
CA LEU A 80 16.62 -12.11 -9.87
C LEU A 80 18.10 -11.76 -9.64
N ILE A 81 18.72 -11.03 -10.58
CA ILE A 81 20.11 -10.57 -10.47
C ILE A 81 20.24 -9.57 -9.32
N GLU A 82 19.29 -8.65 -9.14
CA GLU A 82 19.32 -7.69 -8.04
C GLU A 82 19.27 -8.39 -6.68
N TRP A 83 18.29 -9.27 -6.45
CA TRP A 83 18.17 -10.02 -5.20
C TRP A 83 19.39 -10.91 -4.92
N TYR A 84 19.96 -11.54 -5.95
CA TYR A 84 21.18 -12.33 -5.82
C TYR A 84 22.37 -11.47 -5.36
N LEU A 85 22.56 -10.29 -5.96
CA LEU A 85 23.67 -9.39 -5.64
C LEU A 85 23.48 -8.63 -4.32
N ASP A 86 22.25 -8.53 -3.82
CA ASP A 86 21.94 -8.00 -2.49
C ASP A 86 22.05 -9.05 -1.37
N GLY A 87 22.10 -10.34 -1.74
CA GLY A 87 22.16 -11.46 -0.78
C GLY A 87 20.80 -11.79 -0.17
N ASP A 88 19.72 -11.34 -0.80
CA ASP A 88 18.34 -11.55 -0.37
C ASP A 88 17.80 -12.92 -0.83
N LEU A 89 18.47 -13.58 -1.80
CA LEU A 89 18.19 -14.96 -2.16
C LEU A 89 18.76 -15.93 -1.12
N ALA A 90 17.89 -16.79 -0.57
CA ALA A 90 18.28 -17.83 0.38
C ALA A 90 17.98 -19.23 -0.15
N GLY A 91 18.73 -20.23 0.35
CA GLY A 91 18.47 -21.65 0.09
C GLY A 91 18.53 -22.02 -1.39
N GLU A 92 17.52 -22.73 -1.87
CA GLU A 92 17.47 -23.29 -3.23
C GLU A 92 17.52 -22.20 -4.32
N ALA A 93 16.92 -21.03 -4.08
CA ALA A 93 16.92 -19.93 -5.04
C ALA A 93 18.33 -19.37 -5.28
N SER A 94 19.16 -19.27 -4.24
CA SER A 94 20.56 -18.87 -4.37
C SER A 94 21.37 -19.90 -5.15
N SER A 95 21.20 -21.19 -4.86
CA SER A 95 21.89 -22.26 -5.58
C SER A 95 21.46 -22.35 -7.06
N GLN A 96 20.20 -22.06 -7.37
CA GLN A 96 19.73 -21.98 -8.76
C GLN A 96 20.32 -20.78 -9.50
N ALA A 97 20.42 -19.61 -8.86
CA ALA A 97 21.09 -18.45 -9.45
C ALA A 97 22.58 -18.73 -9.71
N GLU A 98 23.27 -19.38 -8.77
CA GLU A 98 24.67 -19.82 -8.93
C GLU A 98 24.82 -20.83 -10.07
N GLN A 99 23.95 -21.84 -10.15
CA GLN A 99 23.95 -22.80 -11.23
C GLN A 99 23.70 -22.13 -12.59
N ARG A 100 22.75 -21.19 -12.69
CA ARG A 100 22.52 -20.41 -13.91
C ARG A 100 23.73 -19.57 -14.29
N ILE A 101 24.46 -19.00 -13.33
CA ILE A 101 25.71 -18.28 -13.62
C ILE A 101 26.78 -19.21 -14.23
N GLU A 102 26.82 -20.48 -13.83
CA GLU A 102 27.75 -21.47 -14.38
C GLU A 102 27.32 -22.02 -15.74
N GLU A 103 26.02 -22.25 -15.92
CA GLU A 103 25.47 -22.98 -17.08
C GLU A 103 24.98 -22.05 -18.21
N ASP A 104 24.63 -20.79 -17.91
CA ASP A 104 24.11 -19.80 -18.87
C ASP A 104 25.05 -18.58 -19.00
N GLU A 105 25.80 -18.56 -20.10
CA GLU A 105 26.77 -17.50 -20.41
C GLU A 105 26.11 -16.12 -20.63
N ALA A 106 24.84 -16.05 -21.03
CA ALA A 106 24.13 -14.77 -21.17
C ALA A 106 23.81 -14.18 -19.80
N PHE A 107 23.21 -14.99 -18.93
CA PHE A 107 22.90 -14.60 -17.55
C PHE A 107 24.17 -14.23 -16.75
N ALA A 108 25.24 -15.01 -16.91
CA ALA A 108 26.53 -14.73 -16.28
C ALA A 108 27.11 -13.36 -16.69
N ARG A 109 27.00 -12.98 -17.97
CA ARG A 109 27.44 -11.67 -18.47
C ARG A 109 26.61 -10.54 -17.90
N GLU A 110 25.31 -10.74 -17.73
CA GLU A 110 24.42 -9.74 -17.15
C GLU A 110 24.70 -9.51 -15.66
N VAL A 111 24.86 -10.59 -14.88
CA VAL A 111 25.29 -10.53 -13.47
C VAL A 111 26.62 -9.76 -13.34
N ALA A 112 27.59 -10.03 -14.23
CA ALA A 112 28.87 -9.34 -14.24
C ALA A 112 28.74 -7.84 -14.55
N ALA A 113 27.86 -7.47 -15.49
CA ALA A 113 27.57 -6.07 -15.81
C ALA A 113 26.95 -5.33 -14.61
N TYR A 114 25.97 -5.94 -13.93
CA TYR A 114 25.35 -5.38 -12.73
C TYR A 114 26.36 -5.20 -11.57
N ARG A 115 27.25 -6.18 -11.34
CA ARG A 115 28.36 -6.04 -10.36
C ARG A 115 29.25 -4.85 -10.69
N GLN A 116 29.66 -4.72 -11.95
CA GLN A 116 30.53 -3.63 -12.41
C GLN A 116 29.87 -2.25 -12.20
N VAL A 117 28.57 -2.13 -12.49
CA VAL A 117 27.80 -0.90 -12.27
C VAL A 117 27.73 -0.56 -10.78
N ARG A 118 27.41 -1.53 -9.91
CA ARG A 118 27.34 -1.34 -8.44
C ARG A 118 28.68 -0.93 -7.85
N GLU A 119 29.76 -1.57 -8.27
CA GLU A 119 31.13 -1.23 -7.87
C GLU A 119 31.54 0.16 -8.37
N GLY A 120 31.14 0.54 -9.60
CA GLY A 120 31.36 1.88 -10.13
C GLY A 120 30.66 2.96 -9.29
N PHE A 121 29.40 2.74 -8.91
CA PHE A 121 28.66 3.65 -8.04
C PHE A 121 29.24 3.74 -6.62
N SER A 122 29.67 2.62 -6.04
CA SER A 122 30.27 2.61 -4.70
C SER A 122 31.64 3.31 -4.70
N ALA A 123 32.46 3.09 -5.72
CA ALA A 123 33.74 3.78 -5.92
C ALA A 123 33.56 5.29 -6.13
N ALA A 124 32.56 5.71 -6.92
CA ALA A 124 32.23 7.12 -7.13
C ALA A 124 31.73 7.80 -5.84
N ARG A 125 30.89 7.11 -5.03
CA ARG A 125 30.50 7.58 -3.69
C ARG A 125 31.70 7.69 -2.76
N ALA A 126 32.60 6.71 -2.75
CA ALA A 126 33.79 6.73 -1.90
C ALA A 126 34.79 7.82 -2.30
N ALA A 127 34.94 8.11 -3.59
CA ALA A 127 35.79 9.19 -4.09
C ALA A 127 35.21 10.57 -3.77
N SER A 128 33.90 10.77 -4.00
CA SER A 128 33.22 12.03 -3.64
C SER A 128 33.18 12.26 -2.13
N PHE A 129 33.04 11.21 -1.33
CA PHE A 129 33.14 11.27 0.13
C PHE A 129 34.57 11.62 0.59
N ARG A 130 35.61 10.98 0.04
CA ARG A 130 37.02 11.34 0.34
C ARG A 130 37.35 12.78 -0.01
N ASN A 131 36.90 13.26 -1.17
CA ASN A 131 37.10 14.66 -1.56
C ASN A 131 36.42 15.64 -0.59
N LYS A 132 35.23 15.31 -0.08
CA LYS A 132 34.57 16.12 0.96
C LYS A 132 35.35 16.08 2.28
N MET A 133 35.87 14.93 2.69
CA MET A 133 36.67 14.81 3.91
C MET A 133 37.97 15.61 3.84
N GLU A 134 38.70 15.54 2.72
CA GLU A 134 39.91 16.34 2.52
C GLU A 134 39.61 17.84 2.47
N GLN A 135 38.48 18.22 1.91
CA GLN A 135 38.03 19.61 1.90
C GLN A 135 37.74 20.10 3.32
N TRP A 136 37.06 19.30 4.13
CA TRP A 136 36.80 19.62 5.54
C TRP A 136 38.09 19.68 6.38
N GLU A 137 39.05 18.79 6.17
CA GLU A 137 40.34 18.86 6.86
C GLU A 137 41.14 20.12 6.47
N LYS A 138 41.09 20.53 5.19
CA LYS A 138 41.72 21.78 4.72
C LYS A 138 41.04 23.02 5.30
N GLU A 139 39.72 22.98 5.46
CA GLU A 139 38.92 24.06 6.08
C GLU A 139 39.16 24.14 7.61
N GLU A 140 39.35 23.02 8.30
CA GLU A 140 39.72 22.99 9.73
C GLU A 140 41.18 23.42 9.97
N ALA A 141 42.13 23.02 9.11
CA ALA A 141 43.54 23.39 9.27
C ALA A 141 43.80 24.90 9.13
N GLN A 142 42.93 25.64 8.43
CA GLN A 142 43.05 27.08 8.24
C GLN A 142 42.44 27.93 9.36
N THR A 143 41.71 27.33 10.31
CA THR A 143 40.97 28.07 11.36
C THR A 143 41.55 27.91 12.78
N ALA A 144 42.81 27.51 12.91
CA ALA A 144 43.51 27.42 14.19
C ALA A 144 43.70 28.79 14.88
N ARG A 145 42.67 29.26 15.59
CA ARG A 145 42.69 30.32 16.62
C ARG A 145 41.91 29.84 17.86
N PRO A 146 42.21 30.39 19.06
CA PRO A 146 41.91 29.73 20.33
C PRO A 146 40.39 29.59 20.60
N ARG A 147 40.03 28.39 21.07
CA ARG A 147 38.67 27.82 21.15
C ARG A 147 37.83 28.40 22.30
N LEU A 148 36.80 29.17 21.97
CA LEU A 148 35.53 29.12 22.70
C LEU A 148 34.73 27.95 22.12
N LYS A 149 34.28 26.99 22.95
CA LYS A 149 33.51 25.82 22.51
C LYS A 149 32.27 26.30 21.73
N PRO A 150 32.21 26.17 20.40
CA PRO A 150 31.10 26.74 19.63
C PRO A 150 29.90 25.80 19.80
N LEU A 151 28.78 26.33 20.31
CA LEU A 151 27.49 25.63 20.31
C LEU A 151 26.85 25.60 18.91
N TRP A 152 27.34 26.44 17.99
CA TRP A 152 26.90 26.55 16.60
C TRP A 152 26.84 25.24 15.79
N PRO A 153 27.85 24.35 15.81
CA PRO A 153 27.75 23.06 15.11
C PRO A 153 26.62 22.17 15.64
N ARG A 154 26.26 22.26 16.94
CA ARG A 154 25.13 21.51 17.49
C ARG A 154 23.78 22.10 17.03
N LEU A 155 23.69 23.41 16.94
CA LEU A 155 22.50 24.09 16.40
C LEU A 155 22.31 23.83 14.91
N ALA A 156 23.40 23.81 14.13
CA ALA A 156 23.35 23.48 12.70
C ALA A 156 22.89 22.03 12.46
N ALA A 157 23.40 21.07 13.25
CA ALA A 157 22.95 19.68 13.17
C ALA A 157 21.46 19.52 13.51
N ALA A 158 20.96 20.18 14.56
CA ALA A 158 19.55 20.16 14.92
C ALA A 158 18.65 20.79 13.83
N ALA A 159 19.08 21.92 13.25
CA ALA A 159 18.37 22.56 12.15
C ALA A 159 18.32 21.68 10.89
N ALA A 160 19.40 20.98 10.57
CA ALA A 160 19.44 20.05 9.44
C ALA A 160 18.48 18.86 9.64
N VAL A 161 18.41 18.29 10.84
CA VAL A 161 17.45 17.23 11.17
C VAL A 161 16.01 17.74 11.04
N LEU A 162 15.70 18.93 11.55
CA LEU A 162 14.37 19.52 11.41
C LEU A 162 13.99 19.79 9.95
N LEU A 163 14.94 20.25 9.12
CA LEU A 163 14.72 20.44 7.70
C LEU A 163 14.46 19.11 6.98
N LEU A 164 15.21 18.06 7.29
CA LEU A 164 14.99 16.73 6.72
C LEU A 164 13.64 16.14 7.14
N LEU A 165 13.27 16.29 8.41
CA LEU A 165 11.96 15.87 8.91
C LEU A 165 10.83 16.66 8.23
N GLY A 166 10.98 17.98 8.09
CA GLY A 166 10.00 18.82 7.43
C GLY A 166 9.82 18.46 5.94
N PHE A 167 10.93 18.25 5.23
CA PHE A 167 10.90 17.85 3.81
C PHE A 167 10.32 16.44 3.64
N GLY A 168 10.78 15.49 4.46
CA GLY A 168 10.26 14.11 4.45
C GLY A 168 8.78 14.06 4.79
N PHE A 169 8.32 14.85 5.76
CA PHE A 169 6.91 14.96 6.10
C PHE A 169 6.09 15.56 4.95
N ASN A 170 6.56 16.62 4.30
CA ASN A 170 5.88 17.22 3.14
C ASN A 170 5.75 16.24 1.99
N TRP A 171 6.85 15.55 1.66
CA TRP A 171 6.87 14.55 0.61
C TRP A 171 5.92 13.38 0.91
N TYR A 172 5.96 12.85 2.14
CA TYR A 172 5.04 11.81 2.59
C TYR A 172 3.58 12.24 2.51
N ALA A 173 3.27 13.45 2.97
CA ALA A 173 1.91 13.98 2.95
C ALA A 173 1.41 14.17 1.51
N GLN A 174 2.21 14.72 0.59
CA GLN A 174 1.83 14.82 -0.83
C GLN A 174 1.59 13.44 -1.47
N ALA A 175 2.46 12.46 -1.19
CA ALA A 175 2.36 11.13 -1.77
C ALA A 175 1.12 10.35 -1.30
N ASN A 176 0.61 10.62 -0.09
CA ASN A 176 -0.47 9.82 0.52
C ASN A 176 -1.79 10.57 0.69
N PHE A 177 -1.76 11.91 0.74
CA PHE A 177 -2.91 12.75 1.06
C PHE A 177 -3.21 13.81 -0.01
N SER A 178 -2.50 13.82 -1.14
CA SER A 178 -2.98 14.57 -2.31
C SER A 178 -4.30 13.96 -2.82
N ALA A 179 -5.17 14.79 -3.37
CA ALA A 179 -6.47 14.33 -3.86
C ALA A 179 -6.35 13.21 -4.91
N GLY A 180 -5.38 13.33 -5.82
CA GLY A 180 -5.03 12.28 -6.79
C GLY A 180 -4.55 10.98 -6.15
N ALA A 181 -3.64 11.04 -5.18
CA ALA A 181 -3.16 9.83 -4.49
C ALA A 181 -4.28 9.13 -3.71
N ILE A 182 -5.18 9.89 -3.08
CA ILE A 182 -6.35 9.32 -2.41
C ILE A 182 -7.30 8.68 -3.43
N ALA A 183 -7.54 9.32 -4.57
CA ALA A 183 -8.39 8.74 -5.62
C ALA A 183 -7.81 7.42 -6.14
N GLU A 184 -6.52 7.39 -6.48
CA GLU A 184 -5.82 6.20 -6.96
C GLU A 184 -5.83 5.07 -5.92
N ALA A 185 -5.54 5.37 -4.65
CA ALA A 185 -5.51 4.36 -3.58
C ALA A 185 -6.88 3.77 -3.22
N ASN A 186 -7.98 4.42 -3.63
CA ASN A 186 -9.34 3.96 -3.39
C ASN A 186 -10.02 3.41 -4.66
N TYR A 187 -9.34 3.50 -5.80
CA TYR A 187 -9.84 2.97 -7.05
C TYR A 187 -9.60 1.47 -7.13
N GLN A 188 -10.66 0.74 -7.46
CA GLN A 188 -10.60 -0.69 -7.71
C GLN A 188 -11.08 -0.90 -9.14
N PRO A 189 -10.20 -1.37 -10.07
CA PRO A 189 -10.66 -1.68 -11.41
C PRO A 189 -11.70 -2.80 -11.31
N PRO A 190 -12.83 -2.66 -12.01
CA PRO A 190 -13.85 -3.71 -12.02
C PRO A 190 -13.23 -4.99 -12.58
N LEU A 191 -13.68 -6.14 -12.09
CA LEU A 191 -13.29 -7.43 -12.67
C LEU A 191 -13.80 -7.44 -14.12
N GLY A 192 -12.87 -7.25 -15.07
CA GLY A 192 -13.20 -7.25 -16.49
C GLY A 192 -13.96 -8.53 -16.86
N GLY A 193 -15.16 -8.38 -17.41
CA GLY A 193 -16.05 -9.48 -17.77
C GLY A 193 -15.53 -10.40 -18.88
N ALA A 194 -14.30 -10.20 -19.36
CA ALA A 194 -13.69 -10.92 -20.47
C ALA A 194 -13.30 -12.38 -20.17
N THR A 195 -13.78 -12.98 -19.06
CA THR A 195 -13.32 -14.33 -18.66
C THR A 195 -14.08 -15.50 -19.27
N MET A 196 -15.16 -15.33 -20.05
CA MET A 196 -15.71 -16.42 -20.86
C MET A 196 -16.25 -15.91 -22.21
N GLY A 197 -15.73 -16.48 -23.29
CA GLY A 197 -15.90 -16.03 -24.67
C GLY A 197 -17.27 -16.28 -25.31
N ASP A 198 -18.32 -15.73 -24.71
CA ASP A 198 -19.65 -15.66 -25.34
C ASP A 198 -19.83 -14.36 -26.13
N GLU A 199 -20.65 -14.45 -27.18
CA GLU A 199 -20.87 -13.40 -28.16
C GLU A 199 -21.40 -12.08 -27.55
N PRO A 200 -21.05 -10.94 -28.17
CA PRO A 200 -21.53 -9.62 -27.77
C PRO A 200 -23.07 -9.54 -27.79
N VAL A 201 -23.69 -9.56 -26.60
CA VAL A 201 -25.13 -9.32 -26.40
C VAL A 201 -25.29 -7.81 -26.22
N ALA A 202 -26.37 -7.21 -26.76
CA ALA A 202 -26.74 -5.77 -26.75
C ALA A 202 -26.47 -4.92 -25.47
N GLY A 203 -26.05 -5.51 -24.34
CA GLY A 203 -25.28 -4.84 -23.29
C GLY A 203 -23.88 -4.34 -23.72
N ASP A 204 -23.37 -4.69 -24.91
CA ASP A 204 -22.00 -4.34 -25.33
C ASP A 204 -21.70 -2.85 -25.35
N ALA A 205 -22.64 -2.00 -25.77
CA ALA A 205 -22.37 -0.57 -25.84
C ALA A 205 -22.18 0.05 -24.44
N ILE A 206 -22.97 -0.43 -23.45
CA ILE A 206 -22.83 0.01 -22.06
C ILE A 206 -21.57 -0.57 -21.45
N SER A 207 -21.28 -1.86 -21.68
CA SER A 207 -20.06 -2.51 -21.20
C SER A 207 -18.80 -1.87 -21.80
N GLN A 208 -18.76 -1.59 -23.11
CA GLN A 208 -17.68 -0.88 -23.77
C GLN A 208 -17.53 0.55 -23.23
N GLY A 209 -18.65 1.25 -23.00
CA GLY A 209 -18.63 2.58 -22.38
C GLY A 209 -18.07 2.55 -20.96
N PHE A 210 -18.41 1.52 -20.19
CA PHE A 210 -17.92 1.29 -18.84
C PHE A 210 -16.41 1.01 -18.84
N GLU A 211 -15.95 0.06 -19.67
CA GLU A 211 -14.53 -0.26 -19.84
C GLU A 211 -13.73 0.94 -20.33
N ALA A 212 -14.25 1.70 -21.30
CA ALA A 212 -13.62 2.92 -21.78
C ALA A 212 -13.51 4.00 -20.69
N ALA A 213 -14.54 4.16 -19.85
CA ALA A 213 -14.51 5.11 -18.73
C ALA A 213 -13.44 4.73 -17.70
N HIS A 214 -13.32 3.45 -17.38
CA HIS A 214 -12.27 2.92 -16.52
C HIS A 214 -10.87 3.07 -17.14
N ALA A 215 -10.71 2.80 -18.44
CA ALA A 215 -9.45 3.02 -19.13
C ALA A 215 -9.01 4.49 -19.12
N LEU A 216 -9.96 5.44 -19.21
CA LEU A 216 -9.68 6.87 -19.06
C LEU A 216 -9.23 7.21 -17.63
N PHE A 217 -9.81 6.55 -16.62
CA PHE A 217 -9.39 6.71 -15.23
C PHE A 217 -7.95 6.21 -15.03
N ASP A 218 -7.64 5.01 -15.52
CA ASP A 218 -6.31 4.38 -15.42
C ASP A 218 -5.22 5.24 -16.10
N GLN A 219 -5.57 5.89 -17.21
CA GLN A 219 -4.72 6.84 -17.93
C GLN A 219 -4.62 8.22 -17.23
N LYS A 220 -5.18 8.37 -16.03
CA LYS A 220 -5.24 9.61 -15.24
C LYS A 220 -5.94 10.77 -15.97
N GLN A 221 -6.80 10.46 -16.94
CA GLN A 221 -7.59 11.45 -17.68
C GLN A 221 -8.88 11.77 -16.93
N TYR A 222 -8.76 12.22 -15.68
CA TYR A 222 -9.88 12.36 -14.75
C TYR A 222 -11.07 13.19 -15.27
N PRO A 223 -10.88 14.33 -15.97
CA PRO A 223 -12.01 15.07 -16.54
C PRO A 223 -12.74 14.34 -17.66
N ALA A 224 -12.06 13.46 -18.40
CA ALA A 224 -12.68 12.62 -19.43
C ALA A 224 -13.39 11.42 -18.80
N ALA A 225 -12.73 10.75 -17.83
CA ALA A 225 -13.31 9.65 -17.06
C ALA A 225 -14.59 10.09 -16.34
N TYR A 226 -14.58 11.24 -15.66
CA TYR A 226 -15.75 11.81 -14.99
C TYR A 226 -16.93 11.94 -15.95
N ARG A 227 -16.71 12.56 -17.12
CA ARG A 227 -17.77 12.76 -18.13
C ARG A 227 -18.27 11.44 -18.71
N ALA A 228 -17.39 10.46 -18.89
CA ALA A 228 -17.74 9.14 -19.38
C ALA A 228 -18.64 8.39 -18.38
N PHE A 229 -18.27 8.37 -17.09
CA PHE A 229 -19.11 7.76 -16.05
C PHE A 229 -20.44 8.50 -15.87
N ASP A 230 -20.43 9.83 -15.90
CA ASP A 230 -21.66 10.63 -15.80
C ASP A 230 -22.63 10.33 -16.96
N GLY A 231 -22.09 10.25 -18.18
CA GLY A 231 -22.86 9.85 -19.36
C GLY A 231 -23.39 8.41 -19.29
N LEU A 232 -22.63 7.49 -18.68
CA LEU A 232 -23.07 6.11 -18.47
C LEU A 232 -24.22 6.05 -17.46
N LEU A 233 -24.09 6.73 -16.32
CA LEU A 233 -25.15 6.82 -15.30
C LEU A 233 -26.45 7.38 -15.86
N ALA A 234 -26.39 8.32 -16.81
CA ALA A 234 -27.57 8.88 -17.48
C ALA A 234 -28.26 7.86 -18.42
N GLN A 235 -27.50 6.95 -19.04
CA GLN A 235 -28.02 5.96 -20.01
C GLN A 235 -28.51 4.67 -19.33
N LEU A 236 -27.91 4.32 -18.20
CA LEU A 236 -28.10 3.05 -17.51
C LEU A 236 -29.56 2.71 -17.14
N PRO A 237 -30.43 3.66 -16.74
CA PRO A 237 -31.84 3.37 -16.44
C PRO A 237 -32.63 2.82 -17.64
N ALA A 238 -32.24 3.18 -18.86
CA ALA A 238 -32.90 2.72 -20.10
C ALA A 238 -32.19 1.52 -20.75
N ALA A 239 -31.06 1.07 -20.20
CA ALA A 239 -30.27 0.00 -20.78
C ALA A 239 -30.96 -1.38 -20.64
N PRO A 240 -30.92 -2.23 -21.68
CA PRO A 240 -31.55 -3.55 -21.70
C PRO A 240 -30.70 -4.61 -20.97
N VAL A 241 -30.34 -4.33 -19.71
CA VAL A 241 -29.62 -5.24 -18.82
C VAL A 241 -30.53 -5.70 -17.67
N ASP A 242 -30.21 -6.83 -17.05
CA ASP A 242 -30.90 -7.28 -15.84
C ASP A 242 -30.62 -6.36 -14.64
N GLU A 243 -31.41 -6.48 -13.57
CA GLU A 243 -31.32 -5.57 -12.41
C GLU A 243 -30.00 -5.72 -11.63
N LEU A 244 -29.43 -6.93 -11.59
CA LEU A 244 -28.17 -7.18 -10.88
C LEU A 244 -27.02 -6.48 -11.61
N THR A 245 -26.89 -6.71 -12.92
CA THR A 245 -25.90 -6.01 -13.76
C THR A 245 -26.11 -4.50 -13.72
N ARG A 246 -27.36 -4.02 -13.76
CA ARG A 246 -27.66 -2.59 -13.64
C ARG A 246 -27.18 -2.01 -12.31
N THR A 247 -27.38 -2.71 -11.21
CA THR A 247 -26.95 -2.26 -9.88
C THR A 247 -25.43 -2.19 -9.82
N TYR A 248 -24.75 -3.26 -10.23
CA TYR A 248 -23.29 -3.33 -10.29
C TYR A 248 -22.68 -2.17 -11.09
N LEU A 249 -23.12 -1.97 -12.33
CA LEU A 249 -22.62 -0.91 -13.21
C LEU A 249 -22.86 0.48 -12.62
N ARG A 250 -24.01 0.69 -11.97
CA ARG A 250 -24.37 1.97 -11.35
C ARG A 250 -23.44 2.29 -10.19
N GLU A 251 -23.31 1.38 -9.24
CA GLU A 251 -22.54 1.61 -8.02
C GLU A 251 -21.05 1.81 -8.32
N ASN A 252 -20.49 1.01 -9.25
CA ASN A 252 -19.12 1.16 -9.71
C ASN A 252 -18.90 2.49 -10.45
N SER A 253 -19.85 2.90 -11.29
CA SER A 253 -19.75 4.18 -12.01
C SER A 253 -19.92 5.39 -11.07
N GLU A 254 -20.83 5.32 -10.09
CA GLU A 254 -20.98 6.37 -9.06
C GLU A 254 -19.69 6.55 -8.25
N TRP A 255 -19.09 5.44 -7.81
CA TRP A 255 -17.83 5.45 -7.08
C TRP A 255 -16.67 5.98 -7.93
N SER A 256 -16.48 5.46 -9.13
CA SER A 256 -15.37 5.84 -10.00
C SER A 256 -15.50 7.29 -10.48
N ARG A 257 -16.72 7.78 -10.72
CA ARG A 257 -17.00 9.20 -11.00
C ARG A 257 -16.62 10.10 -9.83
N LEU A 258 -16.96 9.70 -8.60
CA LEU A 258 -16.57 10.42 -7.39
C LEU A 258 -15.04 10.51 -7.26
N LEU A 259 -14.33 9.40 -7.46
CA LEU A 259 -12.86 9.37 -7.39
C LEU A 259 -12.23 10.22 -8.51
N ALA A 260 -12.81 10.20 -9.71
CA ALA A 260 -12.33 11.04 -10.81
C ALA A 260 -12.52 12.52 -10.48
N ALA A 261 -13.67 12.90 -9.92
CA ALA A 261 -13.91 14.27 -9.45
C ALA A 261 -12.93 14.67 -8.34
N LEU A 262 -12.64 13.77 -7.39
CA LEU A 262 -11.66 14.01 -6.32
C LEU A 262 -10.27 14.29 -6.89
N ALA A 263 -9.84 13.59 -7.94
CA ALA A 263 -8.52 13.76 -8.52
C ALA A 263 -8.35 15.03 -9.38
N MET A 264 -9.42 15.80 -9.61
CA MET A 264 -9.39 17.06 -10.35
C MET A 264 -9.03 18.25 -9.45
N GLU A 265 -8.31 19.24 -9.98
CA GLU A 265 -8.02 20.49 -9.27
C GLU A 265 -9.30 21.28 -8.93
N GLU A 266 -10.27 21.28 -9.85
CA GLU A 266 -11.58 21.90 -9.68
C GLU A 266 -12.67 20.82 -9.86
N PRO A 267 -13.05 20.10 -8.78
CA PRO A 267 -14.05 19.05 -8.87
C PRO A 267 -15.41 19.62 -9.34
N PRO A 268 -16.06 18.99 -10.33
CA PRO A 268 -17.36 19.44 -10.85
C PRO A 268 -18.54 19.17 -9.89
N MET A 269 -18.25 18.62 -8.71
CA MET A 269 -19.23 18.28 -7.68
C MET A 269 -18.64 18.40 -6.28
N ASP A 270 -19.51 18.50 -5.26
CA ASP A 270 -19.09 18.39 -3.86
C ASP A 270 -18.77 16.92 -3.53
N VAL A 271 -17.48 16.60 -3.61
CA VAL A 271 -16.94 15.26 -3.34
C VAL A 271 -17.30 14.78 -1.93
N GLN A 272 -17.33 15.66 -0.92
CA GLN A 272 -17.69 15.24 0.43
C GLN A 272 -19.18 14.94 0.57
N ALA A 273 -20.04 15.76 -0.05
CA ALA A 273 -21.47 15.50 -0.05
C ALA A 273 -21.81 14.19 -0.77
N GLU A 274 -21.18 13.94 -1.92
CA GLU A 274 -21.41 12.72 -2.69
C GLU A 274 -20.87 11.47 -1.97
N ALA A 275 -19.68 11.54 -1.36
CA ALA A 275 -19.16 10.45 -0.53
C ALA A 275 -20.10 10.15 0.66
N ARG A 276 -20.71 11.17 1.29
CA ARG A 276 -21.73 10.96 2.34
C ARG A 276 -23.00 10.32 1.79
N ARG A 277 -23.43 10.70 0.59
CA ARG A 277 -24.58 10.06 -0.08
C ARG A 277 -24.33 8.57 -0.25
N ILE A 278 -23.21 8.18 -0.87
CA ILE A 278 -22.85 6.76 -1.07
C ILE A 278 -22.76 6.02 0.28
N ALA A 279 -22.07 6.60 1.27
CA ALA A 279 -21.94 6.00 2.60
C ALA A 279 -23.27 5.79 3.34
N SER A 280 -24.32 6.55 2.98
CA SER A 280 -25.65 6.46 3.59
C SER A 280 -26.58 5.42 2.96
N ILE A 281 -26.25 4.90 1.78
CA ILE A 281 -27.04 3.90 1.08
C ILE A 281 -26.70 2.52 1.66
N SER A 282 -27.64 1.94 2.41
CA SER A 282 -27.48 0.60 2.98
C SER A 282 -27.39 -0.45 1.88
N GLY A 283 -26.33 -1.26 1.91
CA GLY A 283 -26.10 -2.33 0.95
C GLY A 283 -25.38 -1.92 -0.34
N HIS A 284 -24.97 -0.65 -0.47
CA HIS A 284 -24.14 -0.20 -1.57
C HIS A 284 -22.73 -0.81 -1.48
N GLU A 285 -22.19 -1.34 -2.58
CA GLU A 285 -20.88 -2.02 -2.62
C GLU A 285 -19.76 -1.14 -2.01
N PHE A 286 -19.79 0.15 -2.32
CA PHE A 286 -18.83 1.14 -1.84
C PHE A 286 -19.22 1.89 -0.55
N GLN A 287 -20.17 1.39 0.24
CA GLN A 287 -20.60 2.04 1.49
C GLN A 287 -19.43 2.26 2.47
N GLU A 288 -18.70 1.19 2.80
CA GLU A 288 -17.55 1.22 3.71
C GLU A 288 -16.35 2.01 3.12
N PRO A 289 -15.95 1.81 1.85
CA PRO A 289 -14.96 2.66 1.18
C PRO A 289 -15.29 4.16 1.25
N ALA A 290 -16.55 4.54 1.06
CA ALA A 290 -16.97 5.94 1.13
C ALA A 290 -16.82 6.53 2.55
N GLN A 291 -17.12 5.74 3.60
CA GLN A 291 -16.86 6.16 4.99
C GLN A 291 -15.36 6.32 5.26
N ALA A 292 -14.53 5.40 4.78
CA ALA A 292 -13.08 5.48 4.90
C ALA A 292 -12.52 6.71 4.17
N LEU A 293 -13.03 6.99 2.97
CA LEU A 293 -12.68 8.19 2.20
C LEU A 293 -13.03 9.47 2.96
N LEU A 294 -14.23 9.56 3.55
CA LEU A 294 -14.63 10.73 4.34
C LEU A 294 -13.67 11.01 5.51
N ARG A 295 -13.21 9.96 6.22
CA ARG A 295 -12.21 10.11 7.28
C ARG A 295 -10.90 10.69 6.75
N LYS A 296 -10.45 10.25 5.56
CA LYS A 296 -9.24 10.79 4.90
C LYS A 296 -9.42 12.26 4.50
N LEU A 297 -10.54 12.61 3.88
CA LEU A 297 -10.84 13.98 3.43
C LEU A 297 -10.99 14.97 4.61
N GLN A 298 -11.42 14.50 5.77
CA GLN A 298 -11.53 15.31 6.99
C GLN A 298 -10.20 15.43 7.76
N SER A 299 -9.17 14.67 7.37
CA SER A 299 -7.90 14.67 8.08
C SER A 299 -7.21 16.04 7.99
N PRO A 300 -6.48 16.47 9.05
CA PRO A 300 -5.66 17.68 8.99
C PRO A 300 -4.59 17.63 7.89
N LEU A 301 -4.08 16.43 7.56
CA LEU A 301 -3.07 16.22 6.52
C LEU A 301 -3.63 16.52 5.13
N TYR A 302 -4.86 16.08 4.84
CA TYR A 302 -5.52 16.38 3.56
C TYR A 302 -5.65 17.89 3.35
N ARG A 303 -6.14 18.63 4.36
CA ARG A 303 -6.29 20.10 4.33
C ARG A 303 -4.96 20.86 4.28
N TRP A 304 -3.87 20.20 4.63
CA TRP A 304 -2.54 20.80 4.58
C TRP A 304 -1.92 20.67 3.17
N VAL A 305 -2.25 19.59 2.46
CA VAL A 305 -1.75 19.31 1.10
C VAL A 305 -2.59 19.99 0.01
N ASN A 306 -3.90 20.09 0.21
CA ASN A 306 -4.87 20.59 -0.78
C ASN A 306 -5.63 21.80 -0.20
#